data_AF-A0A830GCL0-F1
#
_entry.id   AF-A0A830GCL0-F1
#
_cell.length_a   1.000
_cell.length_b   1.000
_cell.length_c   1.000
_cell.angle_alpha   90.00
_cell.angle_beta   90.00
_cell.angle_gamma   90.00
#
_symmetry.space_group_name_H-M   'P 1'
#
loop_
_entity.id
_entity.type
_entity.pdbx_description
1 polymer ?
#
loop_
_entity_poly.entity_id
_entity_poly.type
_entity_poly.pdbx_seq_one_letter_code
_entity_poly.pdbx_strand_id
1 'polypeptide(L)' 'MSDDESDDLETAVSNFLDGADSVYEDYERGYTDADAALHVLESHLDDLRAAHEDGDT' A
#
# COMPACT_ATOMS: atom_id res chain seq x y z
N MET A 1 -5.72 -5.92 -23.95
CA MET A 1 -5.23 -6.23 -22.60
C MET A 1 -4.32 -5.06 -22.22
N SER A 2 -4.93 -3.95 -21.81
CA SER A 2 -4.22 -2.75 -21.33
C SER A 2 -5.04 -2.02 -20.27
N ASP A 3 -6.38 -2.19 -20.28
CA ASP A 3 -7.24 -1.63 -19.22
C ASP A 3 -7.20 -2.43 -17.90
N ASP A 4 -6.97 -3.74 -17.95
CA ASP A 4 -6.95 -4.64 -16.77
C ASP A 4 -5.77 -4.28 -15.83
N GLU A 5 -4.55 -4.21 -16.37
CA GLU A 5 -3.33 -3.84 -15.63
C GLU A 5 -3.39 -2.43 -15.02
N SER A 6 -4.05 -1.49 -15.72
CA SER A 6 -4.25 -0.13 -15.21
C SER A 6 -5.26 -0.09 -14.06
N ASP A 7 -6.28 -0.94 -14.10
CA ASP A 7 -7.30 -1.08 -13.04
C ASP A 7 -6.70 -1.79 -11.80
N ASP A 8 -5.83 -2.78 -12.04
CA ASP A 8 -5.06 -3.45 -10.98
C ASP A 8 -4.09 -2.50 -10.27
N LEU A 9 -3.37 -1.66 -11.04
CA LEU A 9 -2.51 -0.63 -10.46
C LEU A 9 -3.31 0.43 -9.71
N GLU A 10 -4.45 0.88 -10.25
CA GLU A 10 -5.33 1.85 -9.57
C GLU A 10 -5.87 1.27 -8.25
N THR A 11 -6.24 -0.01 -8.25
CA THR A 11 -6.67 -0.76 -7.07
C THR A 11 -5.54 -0.87 -6.05
N ALA A 12 -4.32 -1.20 -6.47
CA ALA A 12 -3.16 -1.29 -5.59
C ALA A 12 -2.82 0.07 -4.96
N VAL A 13 -2.88 1.16 -5.73
CA VAL A 13 -2.70 2.53 -5.21
C VAL A 13 -3.78 2.86 -4.18
N SER A 14 -5.05 2.57 -4.47
CA SER A 14 -6.14 2.80 -3.52
C SER A 14 -5.93 2.03 -2.21
N ASN A 15 -5.53 0.76 -2.29
CA ASN A 15 -5.26 -0.07 -1.12
C ASN A 15 -4.08 0.46 -0.31
N PHE A 16 -3.00 0.90 -0.96
CA PHE A 16 -1.85 1.50 -0.30
C PHE A 16 -2.24 2.77 0.47
N LEU A 17 -3.05 3.65 -0.15
CA LEU A 17 -3.48 4.91 0.48
C LEU A 17 -4.36 4.66 1.70
N ASP A 18 -5.34 3.77 1.60
CA ASP A 18 -6.23 3.40 2.71
C ASP A 18 -5.45 2.73 3.85
N GLY A 19 -4.56 1.80 3.50
CA GLY A 19 -3.68 1.14 4.46
C GLY A 19 -2.72 2.10 5.15
N ALA A 20 -2.19 3.09 4.43
CA ALA A 20 -1.32 4.11 5.01
C ALA A 20 -2.08 5.00 6.00
N ASP A 21 -3.28 5.46 5.65
CA ASP A 21 -4.12 6.30 6.52
C ASP A 21 -4.44 5.55 7.83
N SER A 22 -4.84 4.29 7.74
CA SER A 22 -5.10 3.43 8.90
C SER A 22 -3.88 3.28 9.81
N VAL A 23 -2.68 3.10 9.24
CA VAL A 23 -1.43 2.98 10.03
C VAL A 23 -1.10 4.30 10.72
N TYR A 24 -1.31 5.42 10.05
CA TYR A 24 -1.13 6.74 10.67
C TYR A 24 -2.11 6.96 11.82
N GLU A 25 -3.39 6.66 11.63
CA GLU A 25 -4.39 6.75 12.71
C GLU A 25 -4.02 5.86 13.90
N ASP A 26 -3.59 4.62 13.67
CA ASP A 26 -3.18 3.71 14.72
C ASP A 26 -1.93 4.21 15.47
N TYR A 27 -0.97 4.79 14.74
CA TYR A 27 0.23 5.38 15.35
C TYR A 27 -0.11 6.63 16.16
N GLU A 28 -0.92 7.55 15.64
CA GLU A 28 -1.36 8.76 16.34
C GLU A 28 -2.16 8.44 17.61
N ARG A 29 -2.95 7.36 17.58
CA ARG A 29 -3.70 6.86 18.75
C ARG A 29 -2.81 6.11 19.75
N GLY A 30 -1.56 5.83 19.39
CA GLY A 30 -0.60 5.07 20.19
C GLY A 30 -0.93 3.57 20.28
N TYR A 31 -1.66 3.03 19.31
CA TYR A 31 -1.96 1.60 19.20
C TYR A 31 -0.79 0.80 18.62
N THR A 32 0.10 1.45 17.88
CA THR A 32 1.30 0.84 17.32
C THR A 32 2.54 1.71 17.59
N ASP A 33 3.69 1.07 17.76
CA ASP A 33 4.98 1.75 17.84
C ASP A 33 5.51 2.11 16.44
N ALA A 34 6.46 3.03 16.37
CA ALA A 34 7.00 3.53 15.10
C ALA A 34 7.60 2.40 14.24
N ASP A 35 8.35 1.47 14.83
CA ASP A 35 8.93 0.33 14.10
C ASP A 35 7.85 -0.58 13.50
N ALA A 36 6.76 -0.81 14.23
CA ALA A 36 5.65 -1.62 13.75
C ALA A 36 4.86 -0.91 12.64
N ALA A 37 4.62 0.40 12.78
CA ALA A 37 4.01 1.21 11.73
C ALA A 37 4.84 1.19 10.43
N LEU A 38 6.16 1.37 10.56
CA LEU A 38 7.07 1.32 9.40
C LEU A 38 7.03 -0.05 8.72
N HIS A 39 7.03 -1.14 9.48
CA HIS A 39 6.99 -2.48 8.91
C HIS A 39 5.71 -2.74 8.10
N VAL A 40 4.56 -2.25 8.57
CA VAL A 40 3.29 -2.38 7.83
C VAL A 40 3.31 -1.53 6.56
N LEU A 41 3.82 -0.29 6.63
CA LEU A 41 3.97 0.57 5.45
C LEU A 41 4.94 -0.03 4.42
N GLU A 42 6.03 -0.66 4.87
CA GLU A 42 6.96 -1.38 3.99
C GLU A 42 6.25 -2.52 3.27
N SER A 43 5.40 -3.29 3.96
CA SER A 43 4.61 -4.35 3.33
C SER A 43 3.66 -3.81 2.26
N HIS A 44 2.88 -2.76 2.56
CA HIS A 44 1.98 -2.16 1.57
C HIS A 44 2.75 -1.57 0.37
N LEU A 45 3.96 -1.05 0.61
CA LEU A 45 4.82 -0.54 -0.46
C LEU A 45 5.35 -1.66 -1.36
N ASP A 46 5.67 -2.83 -0.81
CA ASP A 46 6.08 -4.00 -1.58
C ASP A 46 4.94 -4.49 -2.48
N ASP A 47 3.72 -4.57 -1.94
CA ASP A 47 2.51 -4.94 -2.69
C ASP A 47 2.23 -3.96 -3.85
N LEU A 48 2.38 -2.65 -3.60
CA LEU A 48 2.22 -1.63 -4.63
C LEU A 48 3.30 -1.73 -5.71
N ARG A 49 4.55 -2.02 -5.34
CA ARG A 49 5.65 -2.21 -6.31
C ARG A 49 5.43 -3.42 -7.19
N ALA A 50 5.02 -4.54 -6.60
CA ALA A 50 4.68 -5.74 -7.35
C ALA A 50 3.61 -5.44 -8.41
N ALA A 51 2.50 -4.79 -8.02
CA ALA A 51 1.44 -4.41 -8.95
C ALA A 51 1.92 -3.46 -10.07
N HIS A 52 2.83 -2.54 -9.77
CA HIS A 52 3.42 -1.66 -10.78
C HIS A 52 4.37 -2.40 -11.73
N GLU A 53 5.15 -3.36 -11.24
CA GLU A 53 6.06 -4.16 -12.07
C GLU A 53 5.31 -5.16 -12.95
N ASP A 54 4.23 -5.76 -12.44
CA ASP A 54 3.34 -6.61 -13.23
C ASP A 54 2.66 -5.82 -14.36
N GLY A 55 2.20 -4.58 -14.09
CA GLY A 55 1.54 -3.74 -15.12
C GLY A 55 2.45 -3.12 -16.19
N ASP A 56 3.79 -3.18 -16.04
CA ASP A 56 4.76 -2.66 -17.03
C ASP A 56 5.24 -3.75 -18.02
N THR A 57 4.89 -5.03 -17.79
CA THR A 57 5.37 -6.21 -18.57
C THR A 57 4.48 -6.57 -19.76
#